data_AF-A0A2N9MJJ1-F1
#
_entry.id   AF-A0A2N9MJJ1-F1
#
_cell.length_a   1.000
_cell.length_b   1.000
_cell.length_c   1.000
_cell.angle_alpha   90.00
_cell.angle_beta   90.00
_cell.angle_gamma   90.00
#
_symmetry.space_group_name_H-M   'P 1'
#
loop_
_entity.id
_entity.type
_entity.pdbx_description
1 polymer ?
#
loop_
_entity_poly.entity_id
_entity_poly.type
_entity_poly.pdbx_seq_one_letter_code
_entity_poly.pdbx_strand_id
1 'polypeptide(L)'
;MSATASQSLQRAIGRSPDRLTLEERARLVGKYVALEVYTPETLPLRRIEAIGDTLADCVRMLKSRGLDPTHFEFSQLHPAM
;
A
#
# COMPACT_ATOMS: atom_id res chain seq x y z
N MET A 1 14.03 16.64 -3.33
CA MET A 1 13.34 16.22 -2.08
C MET A 1 12.74 14.80 -2.22
N SER A 2 13.43 13.85 -2.86
CA SER A 2 12.79 12.61 -3.34
C SER A 2 13.23 11.33 -2.61
N ALA A 3 14.31 11.36 -1.84
CA ALA A 3 14.82 10.17 -1.14
C ALA A 3 13.94 9.76 0.06
N THR A 4 13.44 10.74 0.82
CA THR A 4 12.64 10.49 2.04
C THR A 4 11.25 9.96 1.73
N ALA A 5 10.61 10.45 0.67
CA ALA A 5 9.32 9.95 0.20
C ALA A 5 9.44 8.49 -0.25
N SER A 6 10.41 8.16 -1.11
CA SER A 6 10.63 6.79 -1.58
C SER A 6 10.96 5.80 -0.46
N GLN A 7 11.75 6.23 0.54
CA GLN A 7 12.01 5.40 1.72
C GLN A 7 10.76 5.16 2.57
N SER A 8 9.88 6.15 2.69
CA SER A 8 8.61 6.01 3.41
C SER A 8 7.68 5.01 2.71
N LEU A 9 7.66 5.03 1.37
CA LEU A 9 6.90 4.06 0.57
C LEU A 9 7.40 2.63 0.80
N GLN A 10 8.72 2.41 0.70
CA GLN A 10 9.30 1.07 0.88
C GLN A 10 9.08 0.53 2.29
N ARG A 11 9.17 1.38 3.32
CA ARG A 11 8.94 0.98 4.72
C ARG A 11 7.50 0.63 5.05
N ALA A 12 6.54 1.09 4.25
CA ALA A 12 5.12 0.79 4.43
C ALA A 12 4.70 -0.53 3.76
N ILE A 13 5.45 -1.00 2.75
CA ILE A 13 5.18 -2.29 2.10
C ILE A 13 5.30 -3.44 3.11
N GLY A 14 4.35 -4.37 3.06
CA GLY A 14 4.24 -5.52 3.93
C GLY A 14 3.66 -5.23 5.32
N ARG A 15 3.29 -3.99 5.62
CA ARG A 15 2.64 -3.60 6.88
C ARG A 15 1.14 -3.42 6.68
N SER A 16 0.38 -3.61 7.75
CA SER A 16 -1.03 -3.19 7.76
C SER A 16 -1.12 -1.66 7.74
N PRO A 17 -2.05 -1.06 6.96
CA PRO A 17 -2.26 0.38 6.94
C PRO A 17 -2.65 0.92 8.32
N ASP A 18 -3.26 0.10 9.18
CA ASP A 18 -3.67 0.46 10.54
C ASP A 18 -2.48 0.53 11.52
N ARG A 19 -1.32 -0.02 11.11
CA ARG A 19 -0.06 0.04 11.88
C ARG A 19 0.86 1.19 11.44
N LEU A 20 0.40 2.07 10.56
CA LEU A 20 1.14 3.27 10.20
C LEU A 20 1.02 4.30 11.32
N THR A 21 2.13 4.97 11.66
CA THR A 21 2.05 6.13 12.57
C THR A 21 1.33 7.30 11.89
N LEU A 22 0.87 8.28 12.65
CA LEU A 22 0.24 9.50 12.09
C LEU A 22 1.16 10.21 11.09
N GLU A 23 2.46 10.27 11.39
CA GLU A 23 3.47 10.87 10.52
C GLU A 23 3.66 10.09 9.21
N GLU A 24 3.72 8.75 9.30
CA GLU A 24 3.80 7.89 8.12
C GLU A 24 2.53 8.02 7.27
N ARG A 25 1.36 8.06 7.91
CA ARG A 25 0.09 8.20 7.21
C ARG A 25 -0.03 9.55 6.52
N ALA A 26 0.36 10.64 7.19
CA ALA A 26 0.39 11.98 6.61
C ALA A 26 1.26 12.06 5.35
N ARG A 27 2.40 11.36 5.32
CA ARG A 27 3.29 11.31 4.13
C ARG A 27 2.71 10.53 2.95
N LEU A 28 1.77 9.63 3.21
CA LEU A 28 1.18 8.75 2.22
C LEU A 28 -0.24 9.17 1.79
N VAL A 29 -0.80 10.24 2.38
CA VAL A 29 -2.11 10.78 1.99
C VAL A 29 -2.14 11.05 0.49
N GLY A 30 -3.23 10.64 -0.16
CA GLY A 30 -3.45 10.79 -1.60
C GLY A 30 -2.79 9.72 -2.46
N LYS A 31 -1.88 8.90 -1.92
CA LYS A 31 -1.34 7.74 -2.63
C LYS A 31 -2.38 6.62 -2.72
N TYR A 32 -2.34 5.90 -3.83
CA TYR A 32 -3.04 4.62 -3.96
C TYR A 32 -2.22 3.53 -3.29
N VAL A 33 -2.93 2.61 -2.62
CA VAL A 33 -2.35 1.39 -2.05
C VAL A 33 -3.10 0.17 -2.56
N ALA A 34 -2.36 -0.92 -2.74
CA ALA A 34 -2.92 -2.25 -2.98
C ALA A 34 -2.85 -3.06 -1.68
N LEU A 35 -4.00 -3.53 -1.22
CA LEU A 35 -4.17 -4.33 0.00
C LEU A 35 -4.57 -5.74 -0.40
N GLU A 36 -3.88 -6.74 0.13
CA GLU A 36 -4.23 -8.14 -0.13
C GLU A 36 -5.69 -8.41 0.31
N VAL A 37 -6.50 -8.96 -0.60
CA VAL A 37 -7.90 -9.29 -0.32
C VAL A 37 -7.93 -10.45 0.68
N TYR A 38 -8.75 -10.30 1.72
CA TYR A 38 -9.00 -11.38 2.67
C TYR A 38 -9.54 -12.62 1.97
N THR A 39 -8.90 -13.76 2.19
CA THR A 39 -9.51 -15.07 1.95
C THR A 39 -9.65 -15.80 3.29
N PRO A 40 -10.77 -16.47 3.57
CA PRO A 40 -11.02 -17.13 4.86
C PRO A 40 -9.95 -18.15 5.28
N GLU A 41 -9.18 -18.65 4.33
CA GLU A 41 -8.13 -19.64 4.52
C GLU A 41 -6.83 -19.04 5.09
N THR A 42 -6.66 -17.71 5.05
CA THR A 42 -5.48 -17.02 5.56
C THR A 42 -5.86 -16.01 6.64
N LEU A 43 -5.11 -16.01 7.76
CA LEU A 43 -5.28 -15.00 8.82
C LEU A 43 -5.12 -13.61 8.19
N PRO A 44 -6.08 -12.68 8.37
CA PRO A 44 -6.11 -11.43 7.65
C PRO A 44 -4.96 -10.55 8.11
N LEU A 45 -3.91 -10.51 7.32
CA LEU A 45 -2.98 -9.39 7.36
C LEU A 45 -3.28 -8.56 6.13
N ARG A 46 -4.24 -7.64 6.26
CA ARG A 46 -4.52 -6.60 5.27
C ARG A 46 -3.25 -5.76 5.08
N ARG A 47 -2.34 -6.22 4.23
CA ARG A 47 -0.98 -5.68 4.07
C ARG A 47 -0.89 -4.86 2.81
N ILE A 48 -0.14 -3.77 2.89
CA ILE A 48 0.18 -2.94 1.74
C ILE A 48 1.20 -3.68 0.87
N GLU A 49 0.81 -4.09 -0.34
CA GLU A 49 1.70 -4.76 -1.28
C GLU A 49 2.11 -3.87 -2.47
N ALA A 50 1.47 -2.72 -2.64
CA ALA A 50 1.97 -1.68 -3.54
C ALA A 50 1.52 -0.30 -3.09
N ILE A 51 2.31 0.73 -3.43
CA ILE A 51 1.97 2.14 -3.23
C ILE A 51 2.35 2.93 -4.49
N GLY A 52 1.46 3.82 -4.93
CA GLY A 52 1.67 4.61 -6.14
C GLY A 52 0.90 5.93 -6.13
N ASP A 53 1.26 6.81 -7.07
CA ASP A 53 0.50 8.06 -7.32
C ASP A 53 -0.82 7.78 -8.04
N THR A 54 -0.87 6.68 -8.79
CA THR A 54 -2.05 6.22 -9.52
C THR A 54 -2.30 4.73 -9.29
N LEU A 55 -3.52 4.26 -9.60
CA LEU A 55 -3.83 2.82 -9.61
C LEU A 55 -2.93 2.04 -10.57
N ALA A 56 -2.59 2.63 -11.73
CA ALA A 56 -1.68 2.02 -12.70
C ALA A 56 -0.28 1.80 -12.14
N ASP A 57 0.21 2.70 -11.28
CA ASP A 57 1.50 2.53 -10.59
C ASP A 57 1.49 1.35 -9.63
N CYS A 58 0.39 1.16 -8.89
CA CYS A 58 0.21 -0.01 -8.02
C CYS A 58 0.21 -1.29 -8.85
N VAL A 59 -0.56 -1.35 -9.95
CA VAL A 59 -0.61 -2.52 -10.85
C VAL A 59 0.77 -2.85 -11.41
N ARG A 60 1.51 -1.84 -11.88
CA ARG A 60 2.88 -2.01 -12.39
C ARG A 60 3.82 -2.55 -11.32
N MET A 61 3.73 -2.03 -10.09
CA MET A 61 4.54 -2.49 -8.96
C MET A 61 4.23 -3.95 -8.59
N LEU A 62 2.95 -4.33 -8.48
CA LEU A 62 2.53 -5.71 -8.20
C LEU A 62 3.06 -6.69 -9.26
N LYS A 63 2.86 -6.36 -10.55
CA LYS A 63 3.36 -7.17 -11.67
C LYS A 63 4.88 -7.31 -11.66
N SER A 64 5.62 -6.25 -11.35
CA SER A 64 7.08 -6.30 -11.23
C SER A 64 7.58 -7.22 -10.11
N ARG A 65 6.72 -7.51 -9.13
CA ARG A 65 6.97 -8.43 -8.01
C ARG A 65 6.39 -9.83 -8.25
N GLY A 66 5.81 -10.10 -9.41
CA GLY A 66 5.17 -11.38 -9.74
C GLY A 66 3.84 -11.63 -9.05
N LEU A 67 3.17 -10.58 -8.54
CA LEU A 67 1.86 -10.68 -7.89
C LEU A 67 0.73 -10.42 -8.90
N ASP A 68 -0.39 -11.14 -8.76
CA ASP A 68 -1.60 -10.92 -9.57
C ASP A 68 -2.42 -9.74 -9.00
N PRO A 69 -2.58 -8.62 -9.72
CA PRO A 69 -3.37 -7.48 -9.26
C PRO A 69 -4.83 -7.80 -8.92
N THR A 70 -5.41 -8.88 -9.45
CA THR A 70 -6.81 -9.25 -9.19
C THR A 70 -7.06 -9.72 -7.76
N HIS A 71 -6.00 -10.12 -7.03
CA HIS A 71 -6.05 -10.53 -5.64
C HIS A 71 -5.96 -9.36 -4.65
N PHE A 72 -5.97 -8.11 -5.13
CA PHE A 72 -5.77 -6.93 -4.30
C PHE A 72 -6.94 -5.95 -4.38
N GLU A 73 -7.30 -5.39 -3.23
CA GLU A 73 -8.18 -4.23 -3.10
C GLU A 73 -7.34 -2.96 -3.29
N PHE A 74 -7.77 -2.06 -4.18
CA PHE A 74 -7.13 -0.77 -4.37
C PHE A 74 -7.91 0.32 -3.63
N SER A 75 -7.22 1.08 -2.79
CA SER A 75 -7.81 2.22 -2.07
C SER A 75 -6.85 3.40 -2.03
N GLN A 76 -7.39 4.61 -1.88
CA GLN A 76 -6.58 5.80 -1.65
C GLN A 76 -6.39 5.99 -0.14
N LEU A 77 -5.18 6.33 0.29
CA LEU A 77 -4.94 6.66 1.69
C LEU A 77 -5.47 8.07 1.99
N HIS A 78 -6.39 8.12 2.96
CA HIS A 78 -6.93 9.36 3.51
C HIS A 78 -6.21 9.72 4.82
N PRO A 79 -6.37 10.96 5.33
CA PRO A 79 -5.88 11.32 6.66
C PRO A 79 -6.43 10.41 7.76
N ALA A 80 -5.67 10.19 8.84
CA ALA A 80 -6.23 9.61 10.07
C ALA A 80 -7.16 10.66 10.69
N MET A 81 -8.39 10.25 11.02
CA MET A 81 -9.28 11.08 11.85
C MET A 81 -8.77 11.11 13.29
#